data_AF-A0AAD0ANJ2-F1
#
_entry.id   AF-A0AAD0ANJ2-F1
#
_cell.length_a   1.000
_cell.length_b   1.000
_cell.length_c   1.000
_cell.angle_alpha   90.00
_cell.angle_beta   90.00
_cell.angle_gamma   90.00
#
_symmetry.space_group_name_H-M   'P 1'
#
loop_
_entity.id
_entity.type
_entity.pdbx_description
1 polymer ?
#
loop_
_entity_poly.entity_id
_entity_poly.type
_entity_poly.pdbx_seq_one_letter_code
_entity_poly.pdbx_strand_id
1 'polypeptide(L)'
;MNEEKNLKDEIIKEIVEMTESFTKNTMEEIIIDEFFKIAEDYVNNKPYNLENNLTMIGFAVETNRICDAIQDEKLKNKLEEKCQMIWDKWYQKIHNTIDEFDTVKAIKKKIEEKSKN
;
A
#
# COMPACT_ATOMS: atom_id res chain seq x y z
N MET A 1 15.85 -48.28 -15.40
CA MET A 1 14.81 -48.35 -14.34
C MET A 1 15.06 -47.36 -13.21
N ASN A 2 16.29 -47.23 -12.66
CA ASN A 2 16.61 -46.21 -11.65
C ASN A 2 16.69 -44.77 -12.21
N GLU A 3 17.26 -44.56 -13.40
CA GLU A 3 17.36 -43.22 -14.00
C GLU A 3 16.00 -42.62 -14.37
N GLU A 4 15.09 -43.45 -14.91
CA GLU A 4 13.73 -43.02 -15.26
C GLU A 4 12.90 -42.66 -14.02
N LYS A 5 13.17 -43.31 -12.88
CA LYS A 5 12.52 -43.02 -11.61
C LYS A 5 13.06 -41.70 -11.02
N ASN A 6 14.38 -41.50 -11.04
CA ASN A 6 14.99 -40.22 -10.63
C ASN A 6 14.48 -39.04 -11.46
N LEU A 7 14.35 -39.21 -12.78
CA LEU A 7 13.84 -38.15 -13.66
C LEU A 7 12.37 -37.79 -13.33
N LYS A 8 11.54 -38.77 -13.01
CA LYS A 8 10.15 -38.54 -12.58
C LYS A 8 10.10 -37.83 -11.23
N ASP A 9 10.96 -38.20 -10.29
CA ASP A 9 11.03 -37.57 -8.97
C ASP A 9 11.51 -36.10 -9.07
N GLU A 10 12.46 -35.80 -9.96
CA GLU A 10 12.90 -34.41 -10.24
C GLU A 10 11.78 -33.56 -10.86
N ILE A 11 11.07 -34.08 -11.87
CA ILE A 11 9.95 -33.37 -12.50
C ILE A 11 8.83 -33.11 -11.49
N ILE A 12 8.50 -34.09 -10.64
CA ILE A 12 7.49 -33.91 -9.58
C ILE A 12 7.92 -32.80 -8.62
N LYS A 13 9.20 -32.78 -8.22
CA LYS A 13 9.73 -31.74 -7.33
C LYS A 13 9.61 -30.34 -7.96
N GLU A 14 10.00 -30.18 -9.23
CA GLU A 14 9.86 -28.90 -9.95
C GLU A 14 8.41 -28.44 -10.06
N ILE A 15 7.47 -29.35 -10.34
CA ILE A 15 6.03 -29.03 -10.41
C ILE A 15 5.50 -28.58 -9.05
N VAL A 16 5.94 -29.22 -7.95
CA VAL A 16 5.54 -28.84 -6.59
C VAL A 16 6.06 -27.43 -6.26
N GLU A 17 7.35 -27.16 -6.49
CA GLU A 17 7.96 -25.84 -6.25
C GLU A 17 7.27 -24.74 -7.08
N MET A 18 6.93 -25.04 -8.34
CA MET A 18 6.19 -24.12 -9.22
C MET A 18 4.78 -23.83 -8.69
N THR A 19 4.08 -24.87 -8.21
CA THR A 19 2.71 -24.75 -7.69
C THR A 19 2.69 -23.96 -6.37
N GLU A 20 3.66 -24.20 -5.49
CA GLU A 20 3.83 -23.45 -4.24
C GLU A 20 4.12 -21.96 -4.51
N SER A 21 5.03 -21.68 -5.44
CA SER A 21 5.34 -20.31 -5.88
C SER A 21 4.12 -19.59 -6.46
N PHE A 22 3.39 -20.25 -7.36
CA PHE A 22 2.14 -19.71 -7.93
C PHE A 22 1.08 -19.41 -6.86
N THR A 23 0.91 -20.33 -5.91
CA THR A 23 -0.06 -20.17 -4.81
C THR A 23 0.32 -19.00 -3.91
N LYS A 24 1.62 -18.87 -3.59
CA LYS A 24 2.13 -17.77 -2.78
C LYS A 24 1.90 -16.41 -3.45
N ASN A 25 2.27 -16.28 -4.72
CA ASN A 25 2.07 -15.04 -5.49
C ASN A 25 0.58 -14.65 -5.57
N THR A 26 -0.30 -15.63 -5.79
CA THR A 26 -1.77 -15.40 -5.80
C THR A 26 -2.26 -14.89 -4.45
N MET A 27 -1.77 -15.47 -3.35
CA MET A 27 -2.16 -15.04 -2.00
C MET A 27 -1.68 -13.61 -1.70
N GLU A 28 -0.47 -13.25 -2.12
CA GLU A 28 0.11 -11.91 -1.97
C GLU A 28 -0.70 -10.86 -2.74
N GLU A 29 -1.13 -11.16 -3.97
CA GLU A 29 -2.05 -10.28 -4.74
C GLU A 29 -3.38 -10.06 -3.99
N ILE A 30 -4.01 -11.13 -3.49
CA ILE A 30 -5.29 -11.04 -2.76
C ILE A 30 -5.14 -10.18 -1.50
N ILE A 31 -4.08 -10.40 -0.73
CA ILE A 31 -3.82 -9.62 0.49
C ILE A 31 -3.66 -8.15 0.15
N ILE A 32 -2.85 -7.83 -0.86
CA ILE A 32 -2.65 -6.45 -1.30
C ILE A 32 -3.97 -5.82 -1.76
N ASP A 33 -4.82 -6.55 -2.49
CA ASP A 33 -6.13 -6.05 -2.91
C ASP A 33 -7.06 -5.72 -1.73
N GLU A 34 -6.99 -6.46 -0.62
CA GLU A 34 -7.73 -6.10 0.61
C GLU A 34 -7.17 -4.83 1.26
N PHE A 35 -5.83 -4.68 1.32
CA PHE A 35 -5.19 -3.43 1.75
C PHE A 35 -5.64 -2.25 0.88
N PHE A 36 -5.75 -2.44 -0.43
CA PHE A 36 -6.22 -1.41 -1.37
C PHE A 36 -7.63 -0.93 -1.07
N LYS A 37 -8.57 -1.85 -0.86
CA LYS A 37 -9.97 -1.49 -0.58
C LYS A 37 -10.07 -0.61 0.66
N ILE A 38 -9.32 -0.95 1.71
CA ILE A 38 -9.25 -0.17 2.94
C ILE A 38 -8.64 1.20 2.62
N ALA A 39 -7.47 1.24 1.99
CA ALA A 39 -6.76 2.49 1.73
C ALA A 39 -7.53 3.45 0.80
N GLU A 40 -8.27 2.93 -0.19
CA GLU A 40 -9.16 3.74 -1.04
C GLU A 40 -10.28 4.42 -0.24
N ASP A 41 -10.89 3.74 0.74
CA ASP A 41 -11.89 4.36 1.62
C ASP A 41 -11.30 5.51 2.44
N TYR A 42 -10.06 5.35 2.91
CA TYR A 42 -9.37 6.39 3.68
C TYR A 42 -9.03 7.62 2.82
N VAL A 43 -8.50 7.39 1.63
CA VAL A 43 -8.18 8.45 0.68
C VAL A 43 -9.44 9.21 0.24
N ASN A 44 -10.54 8.52 -0.04
CA ASN A 44 -11.71 9.15 -0.64
C ASN A 44 -12.72 9.66 0.39
N ASN A 45 -12.92 8.95 1.51
CA ASN A 45 -14.10 9.17 2.37
C ASN A 45 -13.75 9.59 3.81
N LYS A 46 -12.56 9.27 4.33
CA LYS A 46 -12.21 9.59 5.73
C LYS A 46 -11.53 10.95 5.85
N PRO A 47 -11.86 11.81 6.83
CA PRO A 47 -11.12 13.04 7.04
C PRO A 47 -9.68 12.75 7.50
N TYR A 48 -8.79 13.73 7.37
CA TYR A 48 -7.49 13.65 8.02
C TYR A 48 -7.66 13.73 9.54
N ASN A 49 -7.05 12.77 10.25
CA ASN A 49 -6.78 12.82 11.69
C ASN A 49 -5.57 11.90 11.97
N LEU A 50 -5.05 11.92 13.21
CA LEU A 50 -3.87 11.15 13.57
C LEU A 50 -4.08 9.63 13.39
N GLU A 51 -5.24 9.11 13.80
CA GLU A 51 -5.57 7.68 13.68
C GLU A 51 -5.55 7.23 12.22
N ASN A 52 -6.23 7.96 11.33
CA ASN A 52 -6.28 7.67 9.90
C ASN A 52 -4.91 7.80 9.25
N ASN A 53 -4.09 8.76 9.71
CA ASN A 53 -2.72 8.88 9.22
C ASN A 53 -1.86 7.69 9.63
N LEU A 54 -1.99 7.21 10.87
CA LEU A 54 -1.30 6.01 11.33
C LEU A 54 -1.77 4.76 10.57
N THR A 55 -3.07 4.63 10.28
CA THR A 55 -3.59 3.54 9.44
C THR A 55 -2.96 3.56 8.05
N MET A 56 -2.86 4.72 7.42
CA MET A 56 -2.27 4.84 6.07
C MET A 56 -0.76 4.60 6.07
N ILE A 57 -0.05 4.98 7.13
CA ILE A 57 1.36 4.60 7.31
C ILE A 57 1.47 3.07 7.46
N GLY A 58 0.57 2.45 8.24
CA GLY A 58 0.50 0.99 8.38
C GLY A 58 0.26 0.28 7.05
N PHE A 59 -0.63 0.81 6.21
CA PHE A 59 -0.81 0.35 4.82
C PHE A 59 0.51 0.38 4.06
N ALA A 60 1.21 1.52 4.03
CA ALA A 60 2.46 1.63 3.27
C ALA A 60 3.56 0.70 3.78
N VAL A 61 3.67 0.53 5.10
CA VAL A 61 4.66 -0.38 5.70
C VAL A 61 4.37 -1.84 5.33
N GLU A 62 3.11 -2.28 5.47
CA GLU A 62 2.75 -3.68 5.19
C GLU A 62 2.79 -4.02 3.70
N THR A 63 2.32 -3.12 2.82
CA THR A 63 2.37 -3.38 1.38
C THR A 63 3.79 -3.42 0.85
N ASN A 64 4.68 -2.54 1.32
CA ASN A 64 6.10 -2.60 0.98
C ASN A 64 6.72 -3.94 1.42
N ARG A 65 6.42 -4.39 2.66
CA ARG A 65 6.90 -5.67 3.17
C ARG A 65 6.44 -6.85 2.31
N ILE A 66 5.20 -6.82 1.80
CA ILE A 66 4.68 -7.85 0.91
C ILE A 66 5.38 -7.78 -0.46
N CYS A 67 5.46 -6.59 -1.07
CA CYS A 67 6.12 -6.40 -2.36
C CYS A 67 7.59 -6.85 -2.33
N ASP A 68 8.31 -6.60 -1.24
CA ASP A 68 9.69 -7.04 -1.06
C ASP A 68 9.85 -8.57 -0.98
N ALA A 69 8.78 -9.29 -0.62
CA ALA A 69 8.79 -10.75 -0.54
C ALA A 69 8.48 -11.44 -1.88
N ILE A 70 7.96 -10.70 -2.86
CA ILE A 70 7.60 -11.19 -4.20
C ILE A 70 8.87 -11.35 -5.04
N GLN A 71 9.07 -12.55 -5.59
CA GLN A 71 10.20 -12.85 -6.47
C GLN A 71 9.91 -12.54 -7.94
N ASP A 72 8.64 -12.53 -8.35
CA ASP A 72 8.24 -12.16 -9.70
C ASP A 72 8.31 -10.63 -9.85
N GLU A 73 9.38 -10.14 -10.49
CA GLU A 73 9.62 -8.71 -10.73
C GLU A 73 8.47 -8.02 -11.48
N LYS A 74 7.81 -8.70 -12.42
CA LYS A 74 6.70 -8.10 -13.16
C LYS A 74 5.50 -7.90 -12.25
N LEU A 75 5.21 -8.90 -11.41
CA LEU A 75 4.16 -8.81 -10.42
C LEU A 75 4.47 -7.75 -9.36
N LYS A 76 5.70 -7.74 -8.84
CA LYS A 76 6.19 -6.75 -7.87
C LYS A 76 5.98 -5.32 -8.38
N ASN A 77 6.50 -5.00 -9.56
CA ASN A 77 6.37 -3.65 -10.15
C ASN A 77 4.90 -3.22 -10.29
N LYS A 78 4.03 -4.11 -10.77
CA LYS A 78 2.58 -3.84 -10.90
C LYS A 78 1.95 -3.48 -9.55
N LEU A 79 2.31 -4.18 -8.48
CA LEU A 79 1.75 -3.97 -7.15
C LEU A 79 2.33 -2.71 -6.48
N GLU A 80 3.62 -2.46 -6.64
CA GLU A 80 4.29 -1.25 -6.16
C GLU A 80 3.71 0.01 -6.81
N GLU A 81 3.53 0.03 -8.13
CA GLU A 81 2.89 1.14 -8.85
C GLU A 81 1.49 1.43 -8.29
N LYS A 82 0.69 0.38 -8.10
CA LYS A 82 -0.64 0.50 -7.51
C LYS A 82 -0.55 1.13 -6.11
N CYS A 83 0.42 0.70 -5.29
CA CYS A 83 0.53 1.14 -3.89
C CYS A 83 0.95 2.60 -3.81
N GLN A 84 1.91 2.98 -4.65
CA GLN A 84 2.39 4.36 -4.78
C GLN A 84 1.25 5.30 -5.19
N MET A 85 0.39 4.90 -6.14
CA MET A 85 -0.77 5.73 -6.53
C MET A 85 -1.70 6.07 -5.37
N ILE A 86 -1.92 5.15 -4.43
CA ILE A 86 -2.76 5.40 -3.26
C ILE A 86 -2.01 6.27 -2.23
N TRP A 87 -0.73 5.99 -2.02
CA TRP A 87 0.10 6.78 -1.12
C TRP A 87 0.17 8.24 -1.56
N ASP A 88 0.36 8.49 -2.85
CA ASP A 88 0.42 9.85 -3.42
C ASP A 88 -0.87 10.63 -3.19
N LYS A 89 -2.03 9.97 -3.38
CA LYS A 89 -3.33 10.59 -3.10
C LYS A 89 -3.50 10.94 -1.62
N TRP A 90 -3.07 10.06 -0.72
CA TRP A 90 -3.10 10.34 0.72
C TRP A 90 -2.16 11.49 1.10
N TYR A 91 -0.96 11.48 0.55
CA TYR A 91 0.03 12.53 0.76
C TYR A 91 -0.48 13.91 0.32
N GLN A 92 -1.10 13.99 -0.86
CA GLN A 92 -1.74 15.22 -1.36
C GLN A 92 -2.87 15.68 -0.44
N LYS A 93 -3.72 14.75 0.02
CA LYS A 93 -4.81 15.07 0.95
C LYS A 93 -4.32 15.66 2.27
N ILE A 94 -3.22 15.12 2.82
CA ILE A 94 -2.60 15.67 4.03
C ILE A 94 -2.10 17.09 3.78
N HIS A 95 -1.38 17.32 2.67
CA HIS A 95 -0.81 18.63 2.36
C HIS A 95 -1.90 19.70 2.22
N ASN A 96 -2.96 19.39 1.46
CA ASN A 96 -4.09 20.30 1.33
C ASN A 96 -4.74 20.61 2.68
N THR A 97 -4.86 19.61 3.56
CA THR A 97 -5.42 19.80 4.90
C THR A 97 -4.54 20.72 5.76
N ILE A 98 -3.22 20.54 5.73
CA ILE A 98 -2.27 21.36 6.50
C ILE A 98 -2.30 22.81 5.99
N ASP A 99 -2.30 23.01 4.68
CA ASP A 99 -2.34 24.34 4.05
C ASP A 99 -3.64 25.09 4.41
N GLU A 100 -4.77 24.38 4.46
CA GLU A 100 -6.05 24.94 4.93
C GLU A 100 -5.98 25.36 6.40
N PHE A 101 -5.38 24.54 7.27
CA PHE A 101 -5.21 24.89 8.69
C PHE A 101 -4.37 26.15 8.88
N ASP A 102 -3.25 26.28 8.16
CA ASP A 102 -2.39 27.46 8.25
C ASP A 102 -3.09 28.72 7.73
N THR A 103 -3.88 28.58 6.66
CA THR A 103 -4.69 29.67 6.11
C THR A 103 -5.73 30.17 7.13
N VAL A 104 -6.46 29.24 7.77
CA VAL A 104 -7.44 29.57 8.81
C VAL A 104 -6.77 30.27 10.00
N LYS A 105 -5.60 29.78 10.42
CA LYS A 105 -4.83 30.37 11.52
C LYS A 105 -4.37 31.79 11.19
N ALA A 106 -3.94 32.05 9.96
CA ALA A 106 -3.56 33.38 9.50
C ALA A 106 -4.76 34.34 9.45
N ILE A 107 -5.92 33.89 9.00
CA ILE A 107 -7.15 34.70 8.98
C ILE A 107 -7.59 35.07 10.40
N LYS A 108 -7.60 34.10 11.33
CA LYS A 108 -7.96 34.32 12.74
C LYS A 108 -7.08 35.41 13.37
N LYS A 109 -5.76 35.33 13.15
CA LYS A 109 -4.81 36.33 13.64
C LYS A 109 -5.12 37.74 13.11
N LYS A 110 -5.41 37.88 11.81
CA LYS A 110 -5.78 39.17 11.20
C LYS A 110 -7.08 39.75 11.77
N ILE A 111 -8.07 38.91 12.10
CA ILE A 111 -9.32 39.36 12.74
C ILE A 111 -9.02 39.87 14.15
N GLU A 112 -8.27 39.12 14.94
CA GLU A 112 -7.89 39.50 16.31
C GLU A 112 -7.09 40.82 16.36
N GLU A 113 -6.19 41.03 15.40
CA GLU A 113 -5.43 42.30 15.27
C GLU A 113 -6.34 43.49 14.91
N LYS A 114 -7.34 43.28 14.04
CA LYS A 114 -8.29 44.33 13.64
C LYS A 114 -9.33 44.64 14.72
N SER A 115 -9.71 43.69 15.55
CA SER A 115 -10.69 43.91 16.64
C SER A 115 -10.10 44.57 17.88
N LYS A 116 -8.76 44.67 17.97
CA LYS A 116 -8.05 45.34 19.07
C LYS A 116 -7.68 46.79 18.76
N ASN A 117 -7.89 47.24 17.53
CA ASN A 117 -7.76 48.64 17.07
C ASN A 117 -9.15 49.28 16.94
#